data_AF-A0A941S7Q7-F1
#
_entry.id   AF-A0A941S7Q7-F1
#
_cell.length_a   1.000
_cell.length_b   1.000
_cell.length_c   1.000
_cell.angle_alpha   90.00
_cell.angle_beta   90.00
_cell.angle_gamma   90.00
#
_symmetry.space_group_name_H-M   'P 1'
#
loop_
_entity.id
_entity.type
_entity.pdbx_description
1 polymer ?
#
loop_
_entity_poly.entity_id
_entity_poly.type
_entity_poly.pdbx_seq_one_letter_code
_entity_poly.pdbx_strand_id
1 'polypeptide(L)'
;MRGGAWPVAEIPAGCGNQLSFGANDPLNALQGAVVTTDVEKSSPYLQERARVALGLTPSGPHYFFYRHRAWVRVAHWVNALCLVILLMSGLNIFNAHPALYWGDGSNFQRPLLMLGAYADEFGMVDRGVTAIGGHEFSTTGVLGASKIDGQLTARGFPSWATLPGPNWLAMARQWHFAFAWILVLNAIGFIAYGLWSRHFIRDLAPTRRDIAHLGREIADHARLKFPHGEKAKHYNGLQKLAYCAVIFVLGPLIVMTGLAMSPTLDAAFPFLPWLFGGRQSARAIHFLCAFSFFGFFIVHIAMVILSGSWNNLRSMVTGWYAIKGRDHD
;
A
#
# COMPACT_ATOMS: atom_id res chain seq x y z
N MET A 1 31.92 21.78 14.73
CA MET A 1 31.36 22.38 15.95
C MET A 1 29.89 22.69 15.74
N ARG A 2 29.07 22.46 16.79
CA ARG A 2 27.59 22.56 16.89
C ARG A 2 26.85 21.40 16.18
N GLY A 3 26.31 20.38 16.85
CA GLY A 3 25.86 20.24 18.23
C GLY A 3 24.37 20.56 18.34
N GLY A 4 23.50 19.55 18.15
CA GLY A 4 22.05 19.67 18.30
C GLY A 4 21.52 18.42 18.98
N ALA A 5 21.40 18.50 20.30
CA ALA A 5 20.87 17.45 21.18
C ALA A 5 19.36 17.26 20.96
N TRP A 6 18.90 16.01 21.00
CA TRP A 6 17.49 15.66 21.07
C TRP A 6 17.01 15.73 22.53
N PRO A 7 15.77 16.18 22.82
CA PRO A 7 15.28 16.27 24.18
C PRO A 7 14.98 14.88 24.74
N VAL A 8 15.51 14.62 25.94
CA VAL A 8 15.27 13.43 26.75
C VAL A 8 13.87 13.55 27.37
N ALA A 9 13.03 12.53 27.19
CA ALA A 9 11.75 12.43 27.88
C ALA A 9 12.01 12.04 29.36
N GLU A 10 11.51 12.87 30.28
CA GLU A 10 11.53 12.60 31.73
C GLU A 10 10.63 11.40 32.07
N ILE A 11 11.15 10.49 32.87
CA ILE A 11 10.40 9.40 33.52
C ILE A 11 10.13 9.85 34.96
N PRO A 12 8.88 9.77 35.47
CA PRO A 12 8.57 10.27 36.81
C PRO A 12 9.17 9.36 37.89
N ALA A 13 9.78 10.01 38.89
CA ALA A 13 10.34 9.39 40.08
C ALA A 13 9.25 8.78 40.95
N GLY A 14 9.43 7.51 41.34
CA GLY A 14 8.58 6.83 42.29
C GLY A 14 9.38 5.79 43.07
N CYS A 15 9.39 5.98 44.40
CA CYS A 15 9.66 5.00 45.46
C CYS A 15 11.09 4.96 46.06
N GLY A 16 11.24 5.66 47.19
CA GLY A 16 11.54 5.01 48.48
C GLY A 16 13.00 4.77 48.85
N ASN A 17 13.55 5.68 49.67
CA ASN A 17 14.77 5.52 50.47
C ASN A 17 14.79 4.23 51.32
N GLN A 18 15.95 3.60 51.42
CA GLN A 18 16.64 3.31 52.69
C GLN A 18 18.08 2.83 52.42
N LEU A 19 19.07 3.67 52.74
CA LEU A 19 20.49 3.32 52.82
C LEU A 19 20.92 3.51 54.28
N SER A 20 21.41 2.45 54.94
CA SER A 20 22.21 2.59 56.15
C SER A 20 23.69 2.49 55.76
N PHE A 21 24.47 3.46 56.24
CA PHE A 21 25.91 3.54 56.01
C PHE A 21 26.65 2.73 57.08
N GLY A 22 27.47 1.78 56.64
CA GLY A 22 28.62 1.28 57.40
C GLY A 22 29.89 1.74 56.68
N ALA A 23 30.61 2.68 57.29
CA ALA A 23 31.91 3.12 56.81
C ALA A 23 32.95 2.01 57.02
N ASN A 24 33.76 1.72 56.00
CA ASN A 24 35.23 1.63 56.05
C ASN A 24 35.79 1.18 54.69
N ASP A 25 36.88 1.83 54.29
CA ASP A 25 37.76 1.60 53.12
C ASP A 25 37.35 2.15 51.73
N PRO A 26 37.93 3.31 51.29
CA PRO A 26 37.68 3.90 49.97
C PRO A 26 38.47 3.23 48.82
N LEU A 27 39.35 2.25 49.08
CA LEU A 27 40.15 1.60 48.04
C LEU A 27 39.60 0.24 47.56
N ASN A 28 38.65 -0.38 48.27
CA ASN A 28 37.95 -1.58 47.80
C ASN A 28 36.62 -1.28 47.05
N ALA A 29 36.13 -0.04 47.11
CA ALA A 29 34.87 0.36 46.45
C ALA A 29 35.00 0.49 44.92
N LEU A 30 36.21 0.55 44.38
CA LEU A 30 36.44 0.75 42.93
C LEU A 30 36.57 -0.55 42.14
N GLN A 31 36.59 -1.72 42.78
CA GLN A 31 36.60 -3.03 42.11
C GLN A 31 35.27 -3.80 42.21
N GLY A 32 34.32 -3.32 43.01
CA GLY A 32 33.00 -3.96 43.18
C GLY A 32 31.83 -3.28 42.46
N ALA A 33 32.02 -2.09 41.89
CA ALA A 33 30.97 -1.37 41.16
C ALA A 33 30.91 -1.78 39.68
N VAL A 34 30.98 -3.08 39.40
CA VAL A 34 30.29 -3.59 38.22
C VAL A 34 28.82 -3.41 38.56
N VAL A 35 28.18 -2.46 37.89
CA VAL A 35 26.72 -2.31 37.88
C VAL A 35 26.17 -3.59 37.22
N THR A 36 26.11 -4.66 38.00
CA THR A 36 25.36 -5.88 37.71
C THR A 36 23.90 -5.61 38.10
N THR A 37 23.31 -4.53 37.57
CA THR A 37 21.87 -4.32 37.71
C THR A 37 21.19 -5.15 36.64
N ASP A 38 20.97 -6.44 36.91
CA ASP A 38 19.93 -7.29 36.32
C ASP A 38 19.81 -7.36 34.77
N VAL A 39 20.68 -6.73 33.99
CA VAL A 39 20.63 -6.77 32.53
C VAL A 39 21.03 -8.16 32.01
N GLU A 40 21.79 -8.92 32.79
CA GLU A 40 22.25 -10.27 32.43
C GLU A 40 21.11 -11.30 32.40
N LYS A 41 19.98 -11.04 33.08
CA LYS A 41 18.74 -11.82 32.98
C LYS A 41 17.69 -11.23 32.05
N SER A 42 17.96 -10.08 31.44
CA SER A 42 17.04 -9.52 30.45
C SER A 42 17.15 -10.29 29.13
N SER A 43 16.01 -10.65 28.54
CA SER A 43 15.97 -11.31 27.22
C SER A 43 16.94 -10.62 26.25
N PRO A 44 17.74 -11.34 25.43
CA PRO A 44 18.68 -10.76 24.48
C PRO A 44 18.09 -9.62 23.63
N TYR A 45 16.77 -9.69 23.42
CA TYR A 45 15.95 -8.66 22.79
C TYR A 45 15.97 -7.28 23.49
N LEU A 46 15.91 -7.23 24.83
CA LEU A 46 15.88 -6.00 25.60
C LEU A 46 17.26 -5.30 25.63
N GLN A 47 18.33 -6.08 25.76
CA GLN A 47 19.71 -5.56 25.63
C GLN A 47 19.94 -4.90 24.27
N GLU A 48 19.51 -5.56 23.19
CA GLU A 48 19.70 -5.04 21.84
C GLU A 48 18.88 -3.76 21.61
N ARG A 49 17.65 -3.70 22.15
CA ARG A 49 16.83 -2.49 22.11
C ARG A 49 17.49 -1.30 22.82
N ALA A 50 18.13 -1.54 23.96
CA ALA A 50 18.86 -0.50 24.70
C ALA A 50 20.09 -0.02 23.92
N ARG A 51 20.89 -0.94 23.34
CA ARG A 51 22.04 -0.60 22.49
C ARG A 51 21.65 0.25 21.28
N VAL A 52 20.61 -0.16 20.56
CA VAL A 52 20.12 0.57 19.38
C VAL A 52 19.56 1.95 19.75
N ALA A 53 18.82 2.05 20.87
CA ALA A 53 18.33 3.33 21.37
C ALA A 53 19.47 4.29 21.76
N LEU A 54 20.60 3.74 22.22
CA LEU A 54 21.82 4.47 22.58
C LEU A 54 22.75 4.75 21.39
N GLY A 55 22.39 4.32 20.17
CA GLY A 55 23.22 4.51 18.96
C GLY A 55 24.50 3.66 18.93
N LEU A 56 24.59 2.63 19.77
CA LEU A 56 25.73 1.72 19.79
C LEU A 56 25.63 0.70 18.65
N THR A 57 26.78 0.28 18.11
CA THR A 57 26.81 -0.77 17.09
C THR A 57 26.30 -2.09 17.68
N PRO A 58 25.35 -2.76 17.01
CA PRO A 58 24.86 -4.07 17.44
C PRO A 58 25.98 -5.09 17.64
N SER A 59 25.89 -5.86 18.72
CA SER A 59 26.91 -6.86 19.07
C SER A 59 26.51 -8.30 18.73
N GLY A 60 25.28 -8.53 18.29
CA GLY A 60 24.74 -9.87 18.05
C GLY A 60 24.72 -10.29 16.57
N PRO A 61 24.69 -11.61 16.27
CA PRO A 61 24.56 -12.15 14.92
C PRO A 61 23.21 -11.80 14.26
N HIS A 62 22.25 -11.29 15.03
CA HIS A 62 21.01 -10.71 14.53
C HIS A 62 20.69 -9.44 15.31
N TYR A 63 20.46 -8.32 14.62
CA TYR A 63 20.06 -7.06 15.27
C TYR A 63 18.76 -6.49 14.71
N PHE A 64 18.01 -5.82 15.56
CA PHE A 64 16.70 -5.28 15.24
C PHE A 64 16.76 -3.77 15.11
N PHE A 65 16.37 -3.23 13.94
CA PHE A 65 16.25 -1.79 13.75
C PHE A 65 14.78 -1.39 13.56
N TYR A 66 14.39 -0.26 14.15
CA TYR A 66 13.05 0.29 13.99
C TYR A 66 12.94 0.99 12.64
N ARG A 67 12.17 0.38 11.73
CA ARG A 67 12.04 0.84 10.33
C ARG A 67 10.82 1.71 10.11
N HIS A 68 9.68 1.36 10.70
CA HIS A 68 8.38 1.95 10.37
C HIS A 68 7.66 2.47 11.62
N ARG A 69 7.38 3.78 11.65
CA ARG A 69 6.59 4.45 12.71
C ARG A 69 5.17 3.88 12.79
N ALA A 70 4.59 3.82 13.98
CA ALA A 70 3.25 3.22 14.20
C ALA A 70 2.16 3.79 13.29
N TRP A 71 2.10 5.11 13.13
CA TRP A 71 1.10 5.76 12.28
C TRP A 71 1.23 5.35 10.81
N VAL A 72 2.47 5.22 10.27
CA VAL A 72 2.73 4.75 8.90
C VAL A 72 2.20 3.34 8.72
N ARG A 73 2.35 2.49 9.74
CA ARG A 73 1.86 1.11 9.69
C ARG A 73 0.34 1.06 9.65
N VAL A 74 -0.32 1.82 10.53
CA VAL A 74 -1.78 1.92 10.54
C VAL A 74 -2.29 2.44 9.19
N ALA A 75 -1.72 3.56 8.69
CA ALA A 75 -2.12 4.13 7.42
C ALA A 75 -1.95 3.15 6.25
N HIS A 76 -0.87 2.37 6.24
CA HIS A 76 -0.65 1.34 5.23
C HIS A 76 -1.68 0.21 5.29
N TRP A 77 -1.98 -0.33 6.48
CA TRP A 77 -2.97 -1.41 6.62
C TRP A 77 -4.38 -0.92 6.29
N VAL A 78 -4.71 0.32 6.66
CA VAL A 78 -5.95 0.98 6.23
C VAL A 78 -6.00 1.08 4.71
N ASN A 79 -4.92 1.53 4.05
CA ASN A 79 -4.85 1.59 2.58
C ASN A 79 -5.04 0.22 1.93
N ALA A 80 -4.37 -0.82 2.45
CA ALA A 80 -4.48 -2.18 1.92
C ALA A 80 -5.92 -2.70 2.01
N LEU A 81 -6.57 -2.51 3.15
CA LEU A 81 -7.98 -2.89 3.34
C LEU A 81 -8.91 -2.11 2.42
N CYS A 82 -8.73 -0.78 2.35
CA CYS A 82 -9.52 0.07 1.46
C CYS A 82 -9.37 -0.34 0.00
N LEU A 83 -8.15 -0.66 -0.46
CA LEU A 83 -7.88 -1.06 -1.83
C LEU A 83 -8.68 -2.31 -2.23
N VAL A 84 -8.70 -3.32 -1.35
CA VAL A 84 -9.43 -4.57 -1.59
C VAL A 84 -10.92 -4.30 -1.69
N ILE A 85 -11.49 -3.59 -0.71
CA ILE A 85 -12.94 -3.33 -0.66
C ILE A 85 -13.37 -2.40 -1.81
N LEU A 86 -12.58 -1.38 -2.13
CA LEU A 86 -12.83 -0.47 -3.25
C LEU A 86 -12.80 -1.20 -4.59
N LEU A 87 -11.83 -2.10 -4.79
CA LEU A 87 -11.76 -2.89 -6.01
C LEU A 87 -12.96 -3.82 -6.12
N MET A 88 -13.26 -4.63 -5.10
CA MET A 88 -14.37 -5.59 -5.13
C MET A 88 -15.74 -4.89 -5.29
N SER A 89 -15.95 -3.76 -4.62
CA SER A 89 -17.15 -2.94 -4.79
C SER A 89 -17.21 -2.25 -6.16
N GLY A 90 -16.07 -1.76 -6.67
CA GLY A 90 -15.95 -1.15 -7.99
C GLY A 90 -16.24 -2.11 -9.13
N LEU A 91 -15.76 -3.36 -9.04
CA LEU A 91 -16.10 -4.41 -10.00
C LEU A 91 -17.60 -4.74 -9.97
N ASN A 92 -18.23 -4.67 -8.80
CA ASN A 92 -19.68 -4.86 -8.67
C ASN A 92 -20.47 -3.68 -9.28
N ILE A 93 -20.00 -2.44 -9.11
CA ILE A 93 -20.57 -1.26 -9.78
C ILE A 93 -20.43 -1.40 -11.31
N PHE A 94 -19.26 -1.85 -11.77
CA PHE A 94 -19.00 -2.09 -13.19
C PHE A 94 -19.94 -3.15 -13.77
N ASN A 95 -20.26 -4.21 -13.01
CA ASN A 95 -21.19 -5.25 -13.46
C ASN A 95 -22.60 -4.76 -13.79
N ALA A 96 -23.04 -3.61 -13.24
CA ALA A 96 -24.34 -3.05 -13.59
C ALA A 96 -24.39 -2.45 -15.01
N HIS A 97 -23.24 -2.04 -15.54
CA HIS A 97 -23.08 -1.61 -16.92
C HIS A 97 -21.67 -1.98 -17.38
N PRO A 98 -21.45 -3.24 -17.82
CA PRO A 98 -20.13 -3.81 -18.03
C PRO A 98 -19.53 -3.38 -19.37
N ALA A 99 -19.55 -2.09 -19.67
CA ALA A 99 -18.92 -1.52 -20.84
C ALA A 99 -18.34 -0.14 -20.53
N LEU A 100 -17.28 0.24 -21.24
CA LEU A 100 -16.59 1.52 -21.17
C LEU A 100 -16.68 2.22 -22.52
N TYR A 101 -16.89 3.53 -22.48
CA TYR A 101 -16.94 4.38 -23.66
C TYR A 101 -15.98 5.55 -23.48
N TRP A 102 -15.66 6.21 -24.59
CA TRP A 102 -14.90 7.44 -24.60
C TRP A 102 -15.80 8.60 -25.05
N GLY A 103 -15.69 9.74 -24.38
CA GLY A 103 -16.50 10.94 -24.59
C GLY A 103 -17.56 11.21 -23.51
N ASP A 104 -18.53 12.06 -23.87
CA ASP A 104 -19.64 12.45 -22.99
C ASP A 104 -20.79 11.43 -22.94
N GLY A 105 -20.96 10.63 -23.99
CA GLY A 105 -22.11 9.75 -24.19
C GLY A 105 -21.76 8.27 -24.33
N SER A 106 -22.74 7.41 -24.02
CA SER A 106 -22.63 5.96 -24.23
C SER A 106 -22.97 5.61 -25.67
N ASN A 107 -21.96 5.37 -26.51
CA ASN A 107 -22.17 4.84 -27.86
C ASN A 107 -22.11 3.32 -27.83
N PHE A 108 -23.29 2.68 -27.76
CA PHE A 108 -23.43 1.22 -27.72
C PHE A 108 -22.86 0.51 -28.96
N GLN A 109 -22.66 1.22 -30.08
CA GLN A 109 -22.10 0.63 -31.31
C GLN A 109 -20.57 0.57 -31.30
N ARG A 110 -19.89 1.38 -30.47
CA ARG A 110 -18.41 1.44 -30.40
C ARG A 110 -17.91 1.55 -28.96
N PRO A 111 -18.16 0.55 -28.10
CA PRO A 111 -17.53 0.51 -26.78
C PRO A 111 -16.01 0.35 -26.91
N LEU A 112 -15.26 1.00 -26.03
CA LEU A 112 -13.82 0.81 -25.91
C LEU A 112 -13.52 -0.60 -25.35
N LEU A 113 -14.30 -0.99 -24.34
CA LEU A 113 -14.28 -2.30 -23.70
C LEU A 113 -15.72 -2.68 -23.34
N MET A 114 -16.12 -3.92 -23.58
CA MET A 114 -17.43 -4.46 -23.18
C MET A 114 -17.28 -5.91 -22.72
N LEU A 115 -17.88 -6.26 -21.58
CA LEU A 115 -18.00 -7.62 -21.08
C LEU A 115 -19.48 -8.00 -21.16
N GLY A 116 -19.87 -8.62 -22.27
CA GLY A 116 -21.25 -8.97 -22.59
C GLY A 116 -21.55 -10.46 -22.49
N ALA A 117 -22.81 -10.82 -22.66
CA ALA A 117 -23.23 -12.20 -22.80
C ALA A 117 -24.31 -12.31 -23.88
N TYR A 118 -24.30 -13.44 -24.58
CA TYR A 118 -25.39 -13.84 -25.47
C TYR A 118 -26.28 -14.84 -24.73
N ALA A 119 -27.56 -14.83 -25.12
CA ALA A 119 -28.54 -15.77 -24.66
C ALA A 119 -29.01 -16.63 -25.84
N ASP A 120 -29.36 -17.88 -25.55
CA ASP A 120 -29.97 -18.80 -26.49
C ASP A 120 -31.43 -18.41 -26.81
N GLU A 121 -32.08 -19.20 -27.67
CA GLU A 121 -33.48 -19.01 -28.06
C GLU A 121 -34.46 -19.07 -26.86
N PHE A 122 -34.04 -19.69 -25.75
CA PHE A 122 -34.82 -19.82 -24.52
C PHE A 122 -34.52 -18.69 -23.52
N GLY A 123 -33.65 -17.74 -23.88
CA GLY A 123 -33.25 -16.61 -23.02
C GLY A 123 -32.23 -16.98 -21.94
N MET A 124 -31.65 -18.19 -21.99
CA MET A 124 -30.61 -18.64 -21.08
C MET A 124 -29.24 -18.21 -21.61
N VAL A 125 -28.38 -17.71 -20.72
CA VAL A 125 -27.04 -17.28 -21.11
C VAL A 125 -26.21 -18.48 -21.53
N ASP A 126 -25.71 -18.48 -22.76
CA ASP A 126 -24.95 -19.60 -23.34
C ASP A 126 -23.47 -19.24 -23.56
N ARG A 127 -23.18 -17.97 -23.83
CA ARG A 127 -21.84 -17.48 -24.17
C ARG A 127 -21.54 -16.12 -23.52
N GLY A 128 -20.37 -16.00 -22.89
CA GLY A 128 -19.80 -14.74 -22.43
C GLY A 128 -18.76 -14.22 -23.42
N VAL A 129 -18.78 -12.92 -23.70
CA VAL A 129 -17.85 -12.27 -24.62
C VAL A 129 -17.21 -11.04 -24.01
N THR A 130 -15.94 -10.82 -24.34
CA THR A 130 -15.20 -9.60 -24.06
C THR A 130 -14.87 -8.93 -25.39
N ALA A 131 -15.37 -7.73 -25.61
CA ALA A 131 -15.06 -6.92 -26.78
C ALA A 131 -14.07 -5.81 -26.41
N ILE A 132 -12.99 -5.64 -27.19
CA ILE A 132 -12.00 -4.57 -27.02
C ILE A 132 -11.73 -3.96 -28.39
N GLY A 133 -11.97 -2.65 -28.54
CA GLY A 133 -11.69 -1.94 -29.79
C GLY A 133 -12.40 -2.51 -31.03
N GLY A 134 -13.57 -3.14 -30.85
CA GLY A 134 -14.33 -3.80 -31.91
C GLY A 134 -13.99 -5.27 -32.16
N HIS A 135 -12.98 -5.83 -31.48
CA HIS A 135 -12.66 -7.26 -31.54
C HIS A 135 -13.31 -8.01 -30.38
N GLU A 136 -14.04 -9.07 -30.68
CA GLU A 136 -14.70 -9.92 -29.68
C GLU A 136 -13.91 -11.19 -29.38
N PHE A 137 -13.84 -11.53 -28.10
CA PHE A 137 -13.19 -12.72 -27.58
C PHE A 137 -14.18 -13.52 -26.73
N SER A 138 -14.26 -14.83 -26.95
CA SER A 138 -15.05 -15.71 -26.09
C SER A 138 -14.39 -15.84 -24.72
N THR A 139 -15.03 -15.33 -23.68
CA THR A 139 -14.53 -15.33 -22.29
C THR A 139 -15.49 -16.01 -21.32
N THR A 140 -16.37 -16.86 -21.87
CA THR A 140 -17.36 -17.66 -21.14
C THR A 140 -16.77 -18.32 -19.89
N GLY A 141 -17.45 -18.15 -18.77
CA GLY A 141 -17.09 -18.72 -17.47
C GLY A 141 -16.33 -17.75 -16.57
N VAL A 142 -15.65 -16.75 -17.13
CA VAL A 142 -14.87 -15.76 -16.37
C VAL A 142 -15.40 -14.34 -16.58
N LEU A 143 -15.37 -13.84 -17.82
CA LEU A 143 -15.78 -12.47 -18.14
C LEU A 143 -16.98 -12.45 -19.08
N GLY A 144 -17.89 -11.51 -18.85
CA GLY A 144 -19.13 -11.35 -19.61
C GLY A 144 -20.23 -12.33 -19.21
N ALA A 145 -19.87 -13.60 -18.96
CA ALA A 145 -20.76 -14.58 -18.35
C ALA A 145 -20.00 -15.49 -17.37
N SER A 146 -20.56 -15.76 -16.19
CA SER A 146 -19.94 -16.66 -15.20
C SER A 146 -20.98 -17.46 -14.43
N LYS A 147 -20.56 -18.60 -13.87
CA LYS A 147 -21.47 -19.54 -13.20
C LYS A 147 -21.82 -19.09 -11.78
N ILE A 148 -23.11 -19.13 -11.47
CA ILE A 148 -23.66 -18.99 -10.12
C ILE A 148 -24.58 -20.19 -9.91
N ASP A 149 -24.34 -20.97 -8.86
CA ASP A 149 -25.12 -22.18 -8.55
C ASP A 149 -25.24 -23.16 -9.73
N GLY A 150 -24.17 -23.26 -10.53
CA GLY A 150 -24.10 -24.12 -11.72
C GLY A 150 -24.69 -23.54 -13.00
N GLN A 151 -25.47 -22.46 -12.90
CA GLN A 151 -26.11 -21.75 -14.03
C GLN A 151 -25.23 -20.62 -14.54
N LEU A 152 -25.11 -20.47 -15.86
CA LEU A 152 -24.37 -19.36 -16.44
C LEU A 152 -25.22 -18.08 -16.36
N THR A 153 -24.65 -17.01 -15.82
CA THR A 153 -25.34 -15.72 -15.63
C THR A 153 -24.56 -14.61 -16.32
N ALA A 154 -25.29 -13.63 -16.89
CA ALA A 154 -24.69 -12.47 -17.54
C ALA A 154 -24.11 -11.52 -16.49
N ARG A 155 -22.79 -11.41 -16.45
CA ARG A 155 -22.06 -10.51 -15.53
C ARG A 155 -20.66 -10.26 -16.04
N GLY A 156 -20.21 -9.00 -15.95
CA GLY A 156 -18.89 -8.61 -16.43
C GLY A 156 -17.76 -9.36 -15.73
N PHE A 157 -17.76 -9.37 -14.40
CA PHE A 157 -16.79 -10.03 -13.52
C PHE A 157 -17.47 -11.09 -12.66
N PRO A 158 -16.79 -12.20 -12.32
CA PRO A 158 -17.37 -13.33 -11.60
C PRO A 158 -17.65 -13.03 -10.12
N SER A 159 -18.49 -13.85 -9.47
CA SER A 159 -18.98 -13.63 -8.10
C SER A 159 -17.86 -13.56 -7.06
N TRP A 160 -16.83 -14.38 -7.23
CA TRP A 160 -15.67 -14.44 -6.33
C TRP A 160 -14.79 -13.18 -6.37
N ALA A 161 -14.86 -12.38 -7.45
CA ALA A 161 -14.08 -11.15 -7.60
C ALA A 161 -14.80 -9.92 -7.04
N THR A 162 -16.12 -10.01 -6.85
CA THR A 162 -16.97 -8.92 -6.35
C THR A 162 -17.27 -9.09 -4.87
N LEU A 163 -17.87 -8.08 -4.24
CA LEU A 163 -18.41 -8.23 -2.89
C LEU A 163 -19.39 -9.43 -2.83
N PRO A 164 -19.34 -10.24 -1.76
CA PRO A 164 -20.25 -11.36 -1.60
C PRO A 164 -21.69 -10.85 -1.44
N GLY A 165 -22.63 -11.57 -2.04
CA GLY A 165 -24.05 -11.24 -2.01
C GLY A 165 -24.65 -11.08 -3.41
N PRO A 166 -25.94 -10.68 -3.48
CA PRO A 166 -26.61 -10.43 -4.74
C PRO A 166 -25.95 -9.24 -5.46
N ASN A 167 -26.02 -9.22 -6.80
CA ASN A 167 -25.51 -8.15 -7.65
C ASN A 167 -26.34 -6.86 -7.46
N TRP A 168 -26.18 -6.21 -6.30
CA TRP A 168 -26.98 -5.06 -5.88
C TRP A 168 -26.17 -3.76 -5.98
N LEU A 169 -26.41 -3.02 -7.06
CA LEU A 169 -25.71 -1.78 -7.38
C LEU A 169 -25.76 -0.74 -6.24
N ALA A 170 -26.89 -0.59 -5.56
CA ALA A 170 -27.04 0.39 -4.49
C ALA A 170 -26.09 0.11 -3.32
N MET A 171 -26.02 -1.15 -2.88
CA MET A 171 -25.12 -1.59 -1.81
C MET A 171 -23.64 -1.41 -2.21
N ALA A 172 -23.30 -1.81 -3.44
CA ALA A 172 -21.94 -1.65 -3.97
C ALA A 172 -21.46 -0.19 -3.94
N ARG A 173 -22.32 0.76 -4.34
CA ARG A 173 -22.01 2.19 -4.28
C ARG A 173 -21.80 2.68 -2.85
N GLN A 174 -22.60 2.26 -1.88
CA GLN A 174 -22.44 2.66 -0.48
C GLN A 174 -21.09 2.22 0.08
N TRP A 175 -20.71 0.95 -0.10
CA TRP A 175 -19.39 0.44 0.30
C TRP A 175 -18.26 1.19 -0.40
N HIS A 176 -18.41 1.45 -1.70
CA HIS A 176 -17.39 2.15 -2.46
C HIS A 176 -17.17 3.56 -1.95
N PHE A 177 -18.23 4.36 -1.77
CA PHE A 177 -18.10 5.73 -1.26
C PHE A 177 -17.60 5.78 0.19
N ALA A 178 -18.05 4.87 1.05
CA ALA A 178 -17.60 4.81 2.45
C ALA A 178 -16.08 4.61 2.53
N PHE A 179 -15.53 3.62 1.81
CA PHE A 179 -14.10 3.33 1.83
C PHE A 179 -13.29 4.34 1.01
N ALA A 180 -13.89 4.97 -0.01
CA ALA A 180 -13.24 6.03 -0.76
C ALA A 180 -12.94 7.23 0.15
N TRP A 181 -13.90 7.63 1.00
CA TRP A 181 -13.67 8.71 1.96
C TRP A 181 -12.63 8.34 3.02
N ILE A 182 -12.63 7.10 3.53
CA ILE A 182 -11.58 6.62 4.45
C ILE A 182 -10.20 6.73 3.78
N LEU A 183 -10.08 6.27 2.53
CA LEU A 183 -8.83 6.35 1.77
C LEU A 183 -8.38 7.79 1.54
N VAL A 184 -9.30 8.68 1.14
CA VAL A 184 -9.01 10.11 0.90
C VAL A 184 -8.56 10.81 2.18
N LEU A 185 -9.27 10.62 3.30
CA LEU A 185 -8.90 11.23 4.58
C LEU A 185 -7.56 10.70 5.08
N ASN A 186 -7.30 9.40 4.95
CA ASN A 186 -6.02 8.80 5.29
C ASN A 186 -4.88 9.34 4.40
N ALA A 187 -5.13 9.50 3.10
CA ALA A 187 -4.16 10.08 2.16
C ALA A 187 -3.86 11.55 2.47
N ILE A 188 -4.87 12.36 2.78
CA ILE A 188 -4.69 13.76 3.19
C ILE A 188 -3.85 13.83 4.46
N GLY A 189 -4.16 13.02 5.48
CA GLY A 189 -3.39 12.95 6.71
C GLY A 189 -1.93 12.54 6.46
N PHE A 190 -1.71 11.56 5.59
CA PHE A 190 -0.38 11.11 5.20
C PHE A 190 0.41 12.20 4.46
N ILE A 191 -0.24 12.91 3.52
CA ILE A 191 0.37 14.00 2.76
C ILE A 191 0.69 15.18 3.68
N ALA A 192 -0.25 15.60 4.53
CA ALA A 192 -0.04 16.68 5.50
C ALA A 192 1.13 16.39 6.43
N TYR A 193 1.23 15.16 6.94
CA TYR A 193 2.36 14.73 7.76
C TYR A 193 3.69 14.78 6.98
N GLY A 194 3.71 14.27 5.75
CA GLY A 194 4.92 14.25 4.93
C GLY A 194 5.41 15.64 4.51
N LEU A 195 4.48 16.59 4.31
CA LEU A 195 4.81 18.00 4.08
C LEU A 195 5.33 18.67 5.35
N TRP A 196 4.67 18.47 6.50
CA TRP A 196 5.12 19.01 7.80
C TRP A 196 6.52 18.52 8.17
N SER A 197 6.77 17.21 8.03
CA SER A 197 8.05 16.59 8.38
C SER A 197 9.15 16.80 7.33
N ARG A 198 8.86 17.43 6.19
CA ARG A 198 9.72 17.52 4.99
C ARG A 198 10.25 16.15 4.49
N HIS A 199 9.59 15.07 4.87
CA HIS A 199 10.02 13.70 4.56
C HIS A 199 9.98 13.43 3.05
N PHE A 200 8.96 13.94 2.34
CA PHE A 200 8.86 13.75 0.88
C PHE A 200 10.02 14.37 0.10
N ILE A 201 10.51 15.53 0.53
CA ILE A 201 11.58 16.26 -0.16
C ILE A 201 12.94 15.62 0.15
N ARG A 202 13.16 15.10 1.37
CA ARG A 202 14.44 14.49 1.75
C ARG A 202 14.62 13.07 1.24
N ASP A 203 13.56 12.26 1.20
CA ASP A 203 13.70 10.81 0.99
C ASP A 203 13.03 10.29 -0.30
N LEU A 204 12.04 10.99 -0.87
CA LEU A 204 11.28 10.52 -2.04
C LEU A 204 11.64 11.18 -3.36
N ALA A 205 12.25 12.38 -3.37
CA ALA A 205 12.59 13.08 -4.60
C ALA A 205 13.63 12.26 -5.42
N PRO A 206 13.29 11.78 -6.63
CA PRO A 206 14.23 11.03 -7.44
C PRO A 206 15.40 11.94 -7.82
N THR A 207 16.63 11.49 -7.54
CA THR A 207 17.83 12.23 -7.96
C THR A 207 18.12 11.96 -9.44
N ARG A 208 18.78 12.91 -10.13
CA ARG A 208 19.14 12.74 -11.57
C ARG A 208 19.94 11.47 -11.87
N ARG A 209 20.66 10.93 -10.88
CA ARG A 209 21.39 9.66 -10.98
C ARG A 209 20.46 8.44 -10.95
N ASP A 210 19.38 8.49 -10.16
CA ASP A 210 18.38 7.41 -10.08
C ASP A 210 17.64 7.22 -11.41
N ILE A 211 17.36 8.31 -12.14
CA ILE A 211 16.68 8.26 -13.45
C ILE A 211 17.59 7.67 -14.53
N ALA A 212 18.90 7.94 -14.48
CA ALA A 212 19.85 7.46 -15.48
C ALA A 212 20.07 5.92 -15.43
N HIS A 213 19.81 5.28 -14.29
CA HIS A 213 19.96 3.83 -14.11
C HIS A 213 18.66 3.04 -14.30
N LEU A 214 17.54 3.73 -14.54
CA LEU A 214 16.20 3.15 -14.55
C LEU A 214 16.04 1.97 -15.53
N GLY A 215 16.58 2.08 -16.74
CA GLY A 215 16.47 1.00 -17.73
C GLY A 215 17.20 -0.28 -17.30
N ARG A 216 18.33 -0.14 -16.59
CA ARG A 216 19.10 -1.28 -16.07
C ARG A 216 18.40 -1.89 -14.85
N GLU A 217 17.86 -1.05 -13.97
CA GLU A 217 17.05 -1.50 -12.83
C GLU A 217 15.79 -2.25 -13.26
N ILE A 218 15.07 -1.77 -14.28
CA ILE A 218 13.90 -2.47 -14.84
C ILE A 218 14.31 -3.85 -15.38
N ALA A 219 15.41 -3.92 -16.12
CA ALA A 219 15.92 -5.19 -16.66
C ALA A 219 16.38 -6.16 -15.55
N ASP A 220 17.04 -5.66 -14.50
CA ASP A 220 17.49 -6.47 -13.37
C ASP A 220 16.31 -6.94 -12.51
N HIS A 221 15.27 -6.12 -12.36
CA HIS A 221 14.03 -6.47 -11.68
C HIS A 221 13.22 -7.52 -12.45
N ALA A 222 13.12 -7.36 -13.77
CA ALA A 222 12.53 -8.37 -14.66
C ALA A 222 13.31 -9.70 -14.63
N ARG A 223 14.61 -9.65 -14.32
CA ARG A 223 15.49 -10.83 -14.15
C ARG A 223 15.54 -11.35 -12.71
N LEU A 224 14.73 -10.81 -11.79
CA LEU A 224 14.66 -11.21 -10.37
C LEU A 224 16.02 -11.11 -9.63
N LYS A 225 16.94 -10.28 -10.10
CA LYS A 225 18.24 -10.07 -9.45
C LYS A 225 18.12 -8.97 -8.41
N PHE A 226 17.84 -9.36 -7.17
CA PHE A 226 17.77 -8.41 -6.06
C PHE A 226 19.17 -8.10 -5.50
N PRO A 227 19.55 -6.82 -5.34
CA PRO A 227 20.82 -6.45 -4.73
C PRO A 227 20.86 -6.87 -3.25
N HIS A 228 21.85 -7.67 -2.86
CA HIS A 228 22.09 -8.07 -1.47
C HIS A 228 23.13 -7.14 -0.81
N GLY A 229 23.00 -6.89 0.51
CA GLY A 229 23.97 -6.14 1.31
C GLY A 229 23.57 -4.70 1.65
N GLU A 230 24.55 -3.83 1.97
CA GLU A 230 24.32 -2.43 2.40
C GLU A 230 23.55 -1.57 1.38
N LYS A 231 23.56 -1.96 0.09
CA LYS A 231 22.76 -1.31 -0.97
C LYS A 231 21.24 -1.53 -0.82
N ALA A 232 20.80 -2.50 -0.01
CA ALA A 232 19.39 -2.71 0.32
C ALA A 232 18.83 -1.67 1.32
N LYS A 233 19.69 -0.81 1.90
CA LYS A 233 19.27 0.28 2.79
C LYS A 233 18.64 1.46 2.05
N HIS A 234 18.85 1.57 0.74
CA HIS A 234 18.29 2.66 -0.08
C HIS A 234 17.21 2.10 -1.03
N TYR A 235 16.07 2.79 -1.10
CA TYR A 235 15.00 2.45 -2.05
C TYR A 235 15.55 2.48 -3.47
N ASN A 236 15.27 1.43 -4.24
CA ASN A 236 15.64 1.32 -5.65
C ASN A 236 15.01 2.49 -6.44
N GLY A 237 15.67 3.00 -7.49
CA GLY A 237 15.14 4.11 -8.29
C GLY A 237 13.75 3.80 -8.86
N LEU A 238 13.55 2.55 -9.29
CA LEU A 238 12.25 2.02 -9.71
C LEU A 238 11.18 2.07 -8.60
N GLN A 239 11.54 1.77 -7.35
CA GLN A 239 10.59 1.83 -6.23
C GLN A 239 10.20 3.27 -5.90
N LYS A 240 11.17 4.21 -5.90
CA LYS A 240 10.89 5.63 -5.69
C LYS A 240 9.96 6.18 -6.76
N LEU A 241 10.21 5.86 -8.03
CA LEU A 241 9.35 6.28 -9.14
C LEU A 241 7.95 5.67 -9.05
N ALA A 242 7.83 4.39 -8.68
CA ALA A 242 6.54 3.77 -8.44
C ALA A 242 5.77 4.48 -7.32
N TYR A 243 6.43 4.81 -6.21
CA TYR A 243 5.79 5.57 -5.13
C TYR A 243 5.38 6.98 -5.55
N CYS A 244 6.23 7.70 -6.28
CA CYS A 244 5.89 9.02 -6.81
C CYS A 244 4.69 8.94 -7.77
N ALA A 245 4.68 7.97 -8.69
CA ALA A 245 3.57 7.76 -9.60
C ALA A 245 2.28 7.44 -8.85
N VAL A 246 2.32 6.54 -7.87
CA VAL A 246 1.13 6.17 -7.09
C VAL A 246 0.60 7.34 -6.25
N ILE A 247 1.49 8.08 -5.56
CA ILE A 247 1.09 9.13 -4.63
C ILE A 247 0.69 10.42 -5.34
N PHE A 248 1.42 10.84 -6.38
CA PHE A 248 1.24 12.15 -7.00
C PHE A 248 0.51 12.12 -8.35
N VAL A 249 0.38 10.95 -8.98
CA VAL A 249 -0.34 10.81 -10.26
C VAL A 249 -1.60 9.97 -10.05
N LEU A 250 -1.43 8.71 -9.68
CA LEU A 250 -2.53 7.75 -9.66
C LEU A 250 -3.56 8.05 -8.57
N GLY A 251 -3.12 8.39 -7.36
CA GLY A 251 -3.97 8.76 -6.23
C GLY A 251 -4.85 9.99 -6.53
N PRO A 252 -4.27 11.14 -6.92
CA PRO A 252 -5.07 12.31 -7.30
C PRO A 252 -6.00 12.03 -8.48
N LEU A 253 -5.53 11.30 -9.49
CA LEU A 253 -6.32 11.00 -10.69
C LEU A 253 -7.53 10.11 -10.38
N ILE A 254 -7.39 9.06 -9.58
CA ILE A 254 -8.52 8.20 -9.21
C ILE A 254 -9.54 8.95 -8.34
N VAL A 255 -9.08 9.85 -7.47
CA VAL A 255 -9.97 10.69 -6.65
C VAL A 255 -10.73 11.69 -7.52
N MET A 256 -10.04 12.43 -8.41
CA MET A 256 -10.69 13.41 -9.28
C MET A 256 -11.70 12.77 -10.23
N THR A 257 -11.36 11.63 -10.83
CA THR A 257 -12.30 10.88 -11.69
C THR A 257 -13.47 10.30 -10.90
N GLY A 258 -13.24 9.86 -9.65
CA GLY A 258 -14.32 9.44 -8.74
C GLY A 258 -15.27 10.57 -8.38
N LEU A 259 -14.76 11.76 -8.09
CA LEU A 259 -15.55 12.96 -7.84
C LEU A 259 -16.36 13.38 -9.07
N ALA A 260 -15.76 13.30 -10.28
CA ALA A 260 -16.43 13.60 -11.54
C ALA A 260 -17.62 12.67 -11.86
N MET A 261 -17.67 11.47 -11.26
CA MET A 261 -18.78 10.52 -11.42
C MET A 261 -19.85 10.64 -10.32
N SER A 262 -19.60 11.44 -9.26
CA SER A 262 -20.53 11.56 -8.14
C SER A 262 -21.65 12.56 -8.48
N PRO A 263 -22.94 12.18 -8.37
CA PRO A 263 -24.06 13.08 -8.70
C PRO A 263 -24.03 14.40 -7.92
N THR A 264 -23.65 14.35 -6.64
CA THR A 264 -23.60 15.53 -5.77
C THR A 264 -22.48 16.48 -6.18
N LEU A 265 -21.32 15.94 -6.58
CA LEU A 265 -20.16 16.75 -6.95
C LEU A 265 -20.28 17.26 -8.38
N ASP A 266 -20.90 16.51 -9.28
CA ASP A 266 -21.22 16.95 -10.64
C ASP A 266 -22.17 18.15 -10.60
N ALA A 267 -23.17 18.14 -9.71
CA ALA A 267 -24.06 19.28 -9.50
C ALA A 267 -23.34 20.52 -8.92
N ALA A 268 -22.33 20.32 -8.05
CA ALA A 268 -21.57 21.40 -7.44
C ALA A 268 -20.45 21.95 -8.34
N PHE A 269 -19.84 21.08 -9.15
CA PHE A 269 -18.66 21.35 -9.97
C PHE A 269 -18.81 20.75 -11.38
N PRO A 270 -19.69 21.29 -12.23
CA PRO A 270 -20.02 20.72 -13.54
C PRO A 270 -18.85 20.72 -14.54
N PHE A 271 -17.75 21.43 -14.24
CA PHE A 271 -16.55 21.41 -15.07
C PHE A 271 -15.69 20.15 -14.86
N LEU A 272 -15.90 19.39 -13.77
CA LEU A 272 -15.07 18.23 -13.45
C LEU A 272 -15.15 17.12 -14.51
N PRO A 273 -16.34 16.69 -15.00
CA PRO A 273 -16.40 15.73 -16.09
C PRO A 273 -15.80 16.27 -17.38
N TRP A 274 -15.99 17.56 -17.67
CA TRP A 274 -15.46 18.20 -18.87
C TRP A 274 -13.92 18.14 -18.93
N LEU A 275 -13.24 18.25 -17.78
CA LEU A 275 -11.78 18.11 -17.69
C LEU A 275 -11.27 16.76 -18.23
N PHE A 276 -12.09 15.71 -18.13
CA PHE A 276 -11.76 14.37 -18.60
C PHE A 276 -12.33 14.06 -19.98
N GLY A 277 -12.98 15.02 -20.65
CA GLY A 277 -13.69 14.80 -21.90
C GLY A 277 -14.99 14.01 -21.72
N GLY A 278 -15.61 14.13 -20.54
CA GLY A 278 -16.95 13.63 -20.26
C GLY A 278 -17.06 12.57 -19.17
N ARG A 279 -18.31 12.28 -18.79
CA ARG A 279 -18.62 11.30 -17.73
C ARG A 279 -18.21 9.88 -18.10
N GLN A 280 -18.35 9.48 -19.37
CA GLN A 280 -17.93 8.14 -19.79
C GLN A 280 -16.41 8.03 -19.83
N SER A 281 -15.71 9.06 -20.33
CA SER A 281 -14.26 9.16 -20.25
C SER A 281 -13.75 9.08 -18.81
N ALA A 282 -14.37 9.82 -17.88
CA ALA A 282 -14.02 9.77 -16.45
C ALA A 282 -14.17 8.34 -15.88
N ARG A 283 -15.23 7.61 -16.25
CA ARG A 283 -15.41 6.20 -15.86
C ARG A 283 -14.32 5.29 -16.42
N ALA A 284 -13.95 5.46 -17.69
CA ALA A 284 -12.89 4.68 -18.32
C ALA A 284 -11.52 4.95 -17.67
N ILE A 285 -11.19 6.22 -17.40
CA ILE A 285 -9.94 6.60 -16.71
C ILE A 285 -9.94 6.08 -15.28
N HIS A 286 -11.06 6.18 -14.56
CA HIS A 286 -11.17 5.66 -13.20
C HIS A 286 -10.95 4.15 -13.15
N PHE A 287 -11.58 3.42 -14.08
CA PHE A 287 -11.40 1.97 -14.22
C PHE A 287 -9.93 1.62 -14.53
N LEU A 288 -9.29 2.34 -15.45
CA LEU A 288 -7.86 2.17 -15.75
C LEU A 288 -6.98 2.44 -14.52
N CYS A 289 -7.30 3.47 -13.74
CA CYS A 289 -6.58 3.78 -12.50
C CYS A 289 -6.75 2.68 -11.45
N ALA A 290 -7.96 2.16 -11.27
CA ALA A 290 -8.26 1.06 -10.35
C ALA A 290 -7.46 -0.21 -10.71
N PHE A 291 -7.41 -0.58 -12.00
CA PHE A 291 -6.62 -1.72 -12.46
C PHE A 291 -5.11 -1.47 -12.38
N SER A 292 -4.65 -0.23 -12.54
CA SER A 292 -3.25 0.14 -12.32
C SER A 292 -2.85 -0.01 -10.84
N PHE A 293 -3.72 0.40 -9.93
CA PHE A 293 -3.57 0.20 -8.49
C PHE A 293 -3.55 -1.29 -8.12
N PHE A 294 -4.45 -2.08 -8.71
CA PHE A 294 -4.47 -3.53 -8.53
C PHE A 294 -3.18 -4.18 -9.05
N GLY A 295 -2.71 -3.81 -10.25
CA GLY A 295 -1.44 -4.28 -10.80
C GLY A 295 -0.24 -3.92 -9.91
N PHE A 296 -0.19 -2.68 -9.42
CA PHE A 296 0.81 -2.26 -8.44
C PHE A 296 0.77 -3.11 -7.17
N PHE A 297 -0.42 -3.39 -6.63
CA PHE A 297 -0.59 -4.22 -5.44
C PHE A 297 -0.11 -5.66 -5.64
N ILE A 298 -0.40 -6.28 -6.79
CA ILE A 298 0.09 -7.63 -7.11
C ILE A 298 1.61 -7.64 -7.22
N VAL A 299 2.20 -6.70 -7.95
CA VAL A 299 3.67 -6.58 -8.07
C VAL A 299 4.29 -6.32 -6.70
N HIS A 300 3.68 -5.45 -5.89
CA HIS A 300 4.13 -5.16 -4.53
C HIS A 300 4.15 -6.42 -3.65
N ILE A 301 3.09 -7.22 -3.65
CA ILE A 301 3.04 -8.47 -2.89
C ILE A 301 4.07 -9.46 -3.40
N ALA A 302 4.18 -9.64 -4.72
CA ALA A 302 5.18 -10.53 -5.31
C ALA A 302 6.59 -10.15 -4.85
N MET A 303 6.90 -8.85 -4.84
CA MET A 303 8.17 -8.33 -4.36
C MET A 303 8.41 -8.55 -2.87
N VAL A 304 7.38 -8.42 -2.04
CA VAL A 304 7.48 -8.73 -0.60
C VAL A 304 7.77 -10.22 -0.38
N ILE A 305 7.14 -11.10 -1.16
CA ILE A 305 7.34 -12.55 -1.08
C ILE A 305 8.77 -12.92 -1.50
N LEU A 306 9.21 -12.41 -2.66
CA LEU A 306 10.50 -12.74 -3.25
C LEU A 306 11.70 -12.19 -2.47
N SER A 307 11.55 -11.05 -1.80
CA SER A 307 12.62 -10.41 -1.02
C SER A 307 12.74 -10.89 0.44
N GLY A 308 11.94 -11.89 0.84
CA GLY A 308 11.92 -12.43 2.20
C GLY A 308 10.69 -12.00 3.00
N SER A 309 9.57 -12.67 2.77
CA SER A 309 8.23 -12.34 3.30
C SER A 309 8.22 -12.09 4.80
N TRP A 310 8.88 -12.94 5.57
CA TRP A 310 8.78 -12.93 7.04
C TRP A 310 9.34 -11.65 7.65
N ASN A 311 10.50 -11.19 7.17
CA ASN A 311 11.15 -10.03 7.76
C ASN A 311 10.48 -8.72 7.34
N ASN A 312 10.05 -8.64 6.08
CA ASN A 312 9.29 -7.49 5.57
C ASN A 312 7.92 -7.38 6.26
N LEU A 313 7.15 -8.48 6.33
CA LEU A 313 5.85 -8.50 6.98
C LEU A 313 5.96 -8.16 8.46
N ARG A 314 6.93 -8.74 9.16
CA ARG A 314 7.18 -8.43 10.58
C ARG A 314 7.49 -6.96 10.78
N SER A 315 8.28 -6.35 9.91
CA SER A 315 8.56 -4.91 10.01
C SER A 315 7.31 -4.05 9.78
N MET A 316 6.38 -4.51 8.95
CA MET A 316 5.12 -3.81 8.65
C MET A 316 4.05 -3.98 9.74
N VAL A 317 4.12 -5.06 10.52
CA VAL A 317 3.24 -5.30 11.67
C VAL A 317 3.83 -4.66 12.94
N THR A 318 5.07 -5.02 13.28
CA THR A 318 5.71 -4.66 14.55
C THR A 318 6.53 -3.37 14.49
N GLY A 319 6.94 -2.93 13.30
CA GLY A 319 7.87 -1.81 13.11
C GLY A 319 9.34 -2.19 13.08
N TRP A 320 9.70 -3.44 13.44
CA TRP A 320 11.08 -3.88 13.60
C TRP A 320 11.53 -4.81 12.47
N TYR A 321 12.71 -4.55 11.93
CA TYR A 321 13.35 -5.36 10.89
C TYR A 321 14.60 -6.05 11.45
N ALA A 322 14.84 -7.31 11.08
CA ALA A 322 15.97 -8.11 11.56
C ALA A 322 17.06 -8.09 10.49
N ILE A 323 18.27 -7.70 10.84
CA ILE A 323 19.43 -7.90 9.98
C ILE A 323 20.24 -9.04 10.58
N LYS A 324 20.63 -10.02 9.75
CA LYS A 324 21.67 -10.97 10.13
C LYS A 324 23.00 -10.21 10.07
N GLY A 325 23.64 -10.05 11.23
CA GLY A 325 24.98 -9.47 11.33
C GLY A 325 25.95 -10.25 10.46
N ARG A 326 26.93 -9.56 9.88
CA ARG A 326 28.04 -10.23 9.19
C ARG A 326 28.78 -11.02 10.26
N ASP A 327 28.90 -12.33 10.06
CA ASP A 327 29.84 -13.14 10.83
C ASP A 327 31.22 -12.50 10.61
N HIS A 328 31.88 -12.11 11.70
CA HIS A 328 33.25 -11.65 11.67
C HIS A 328 34.14 -12.88 11.50
N ASP A 329 34.45 -13.23 10.24
CA ASP A 329 35.63 -14.04 9.91
C ASP A 329 36.89 -13.17 9.97
#